data_AF-A0A969PKU5-F1
#
_entry.id   AF-A0A969PKU5-F1
#
_cell.length_a   1.000
_cell.length_b   1.000
_cell.length_c   1.000
_cell.angle_alpha   90.00
_cell.angle_beta   90.00
_cell.angle_gamma   90.00
#
_symmetry.space_group_name_H-M   'P 1'
#
loop_
_entity.id
_entity.type
_entity.pdbx_description
1 polymer ?
#
loop_
_entity_poly.entity_id
_entity_poly.type
_entity_poly.pdbx_seq_one_letter_code
_entity_poly.pdbx_strand_id
1 'polypeptide(L)'
;MNRSADFFVRSAVTETTRSYMGGLMTFLVTSAETENRSFLLEIRTEPGAEPPPHLHYEQDEVFYILEGELEVYCMGQVRLARAGEVVFLPRKQAHAFYFLSPIRFLALVQPGGLDGYFEAMSSPATSMEIPANVATYADSDPAPAIALAVKYGVKMLTQEETAELLPHYPGFGVPRLG
;
A
#
# COMPACT_ATOMS: atom_id res chain seq x y z
N MET A 1 13.64 -30.01 -4.84
CA MET A 1 13.03 -28.69 -5.12
C MET A 1 14.15 -27.67 -5.16
N ASN A 2 14.35 -27.05 -6.31
CA ASN A 2 15.47 -26.16 -6.55
C ASN A 2 15.23 -24.85 -5.79
N ARG A 3 16.00 -24.62 -4.72
CA ARG A 3 15.89 -23.42 -3.90
C ARG A 3 16.42 -22.26 -4.75
N SER A 4 15.53 -21.46 -5.32
CA SER A 4 15.91 -20.21 -6.03
C SER A 4 16.23 -19.12 -5.00
N ALA A 5 17.17 -19.38 -4.08
CA ALA A 5 17.53 -18.44 -3.04
C ALA A 5 19.02 -18.08 -3.15
N ASP A 6 19.37 -17.44 -4.26
CA ASP A 6 20.61 -16.69 -4.34
C ASP A 6 20.48 -15.41 -3.51
N PHE A 7 21.52 -15.06 -2.76
CA PHE A 7 21.60 -13.76 -2.10
C PHE A 7 21.73 -12.67 -3.17
N PHE A 8 21.03 -11.55 -2.99
CA PHE A 8 21.09 -10.42 -3.90
C PHE A 8 21.12 -9.08 -3.16
N VAL A 9 21.60 -8.06 -3.87
CA VAL A 9 21.45 -6.65 -3.52
C VAL A 9 20.59 -6.01 -4.60
N ARG A 10 19.53 -5.30 -4.21
CA ARG A 10 18.61 -4.64 -5.12
C ARG A 10 18.50 -3.17 -4.77
N SER A 11 18.65 -2.33 -5.78
CA SER A 11 18.47 -0.88 -5.68
C SER A 11 17.09 -0.48 -6.20
N ALA A 12 16.55 0.64 -5.72
CA ALA A 12 15.37 1.25 -6.31
C ALA A 12 15.72 1.95 -7.62
N VAL A 13 15.53 1.24 -8.73
CA VAL A 13 15.74 1.72 -10.10
C VAL A 13 14.53 1.36 -10.97
N THR A 14 14.43 1.91 -12.17
CA THR A 14 13.27 1.73 -13.08
C THR A 14 12.95 0.26 -13.34
N GLU A 15 13.96 -0.59 -13.45
CA GLU A 15 13.85 -2.03 -13.74
C GLU A 15 13.18 -2.82 -12.61
N THR A 16 13.24 -2.31 -11.38
CA THR A 16 12.65 -2.93 -10.18
C THR A 16 11.40 -2.20 -9.72
N THR A 17 10.95 -1.20 -10.48
CA THR A 17 9.90 -0.26 -10.07
C THR A 17 8.74 -0.30 -11.02
N ARG A 18 7.53 -0.19 -10.47
CA ARG A 18 6.28 -0.11 -11.21
C ARG A 18 5.51 1.14 -10.82
N SER A 19 4.79 1.71 -11.76
CA SER A 19 3.92 2.87 -11.57
C SER A 19 2.49 2.41 -11.27
N TYR A 20 1.91 2.90 -10.18
CA TYR A 20 0.56 2.56 -9.76
C TYR A 20 -0.12 3.73 -9.05
N MET A 21 -1.31 4.12 -9.52
CA MET A 21 -2.17 5.15 -8.89
C MET A 21 -1.43 6.42 -8.44
N GLY A 22 -0.62 7.01 -9.33
CA GLY A 22 0.15 8.22 -9.00
C GLY A 22 1.32 7.99 -8.01
N GLY A 23 1.75 6.74 -7.83
CA GLY A 23 2.92 6.38 -7.04
C GLY A 23 3.88 5.44 -7.78
N LEU A 24 5.07 5.28 -7.19
CA LEU A 24 6.09 4.32 -7.58
C LEU A 24 6.20 3.24 -6.52
N MET A 25 6.18 1.98 -6.96
CA MET A 25 6.34 0.78 -6.12
C MET A 25 7.58 0.03 -6.57
N THR A 26 8.63 0.07 -5.75
CA THR A 26 9.85 -0.71 -5.97
C THR A 26 9.72 -2.06 -5.28
N PHE A 27 9.87 -3.15 -6.04
CA PHE A 27 9.80 -4.53 -5.53
C PHE A 27 11.17 -4.94 -4.99
N LEU A 28 11.46 -4.57 -3.74
CA LEU A 28 12.75 -4.83 -3.10
C LEU A 28 12.98 -6.32 -2.81
N VAL A 29 11.94 -7.03 -2.35
CA VAL A 29 11.92 -8.49 -2.19
C VAL A 29 10.52 -8.98 -2.56
N THR A 30 10.40 -9.97 -3.43
CA THR A 30 9.09 -10.51 -3.86
C THR A 30 8.70 -11.76 -3.08
N SER A 31 7.42 -12.11 -3.13
CA SER A 31 6.90 -13.35 -2.55
C SER A 31 7.47 -14.59 -3.22
N ALA A 32 7.77 -14.54 -4.53
CA ALA A 32 8.43 -15.64 -5.22
C ALA A 32 9.83 -15.92 -4.62
N GLU A 33 10.56 -14.87 -4.25
CA GLU A 33 11.91 -14.97 -3.67
C GLU A 33 11.89 -15.47 -2.22
N THR A 34 10.78 -15.28 -1.52
CA THR A 34 10.62 -15.72 -0.12
C THR A 34 9.82 -17.00 0.03
N GLU A 35 9.41 -17.66 -1.05
CA GLU A 35 8.49 -18.81 -1.03
C GLU A 35 7.18 -18.45 -0.30
N ASN A 36 6.62 -17.28 -0.62
CA ASN A 36 5.40 -16.68 -0.05
C ASN A 36 5.47 -16.40 1.47
N ARG A 37 6.66 -16.32 2.06
CA ARG A 37 6.79 -15.92 3.48
C ARG A 37 6.50 -14.43 3.68
N SER A 38 6.92 -13.57 2.76
CA SER A 38 6.70 -12.12 2.79
C SER A 38 7.09 -11.45 1.47
N PHE A 39 6.74 -10.18 1.29
CA PHE A 39 7.38 -9.30 0.31
C PHE A 39 7.64 -7.93 0.92
N LEU A 40 8.59 -7.21 0.35
CA LEU A 40 8.99 -5.87 0.76
C LEU A 40 8.92 -4.93 -0.43
N LEU A 41 8.11 -3.89 -0.32
CA LEU A 41 8.08 -2.78 -1.26
C LEU A 41 8.71 -1.54 -0.64
N GLU A 42 9.36 -0.72 -1.46
CA GLU A 42 9.47 0.71 -1.19
C GLU A 42 8.41 1.44 -2.01
N ILE A 43 7.59 2.26 -1.35
CA ILE A 43 6.51 3.02 -1.97
C ILE A 43 6.84 4.51 -1.86
N ARG A 44 6.75 5.22 -2.99
CA ARG A 44 6.86 6.68 -3.08
C ARG A 44 5.59 7.21 -3.72
N THR A 45 4.87 8.09 -3.04
CA THR A 45 3.57 8.55 -3.52
C THR A 45 3.18 9.91 -2.95
N GLU A 46 2.03 10.40 -3.38
CA GLU A 46 1.48 11.73 -3.07
C GLU A 46 0.13 11.59 -2.35
N PRO A 47 -0.33 12.61 -1.62
CA PRO A 47 -1.69 12.67 -1.09
C PRO A 47 -2.76 12.40 -2.16
N GLY A 48 -3.74 11.57 -1.82
CA GLY A 48 -4.82 11.14 -2.72
C GLY A 48 -4.58 9.78 -3.40
N ALA A 49 -3.36 9.22 -3.28
CA ALA A 49 -3.03 7.90 -3.80
C ALA A 49 -3.38 6.75 -2.84
N GLU A 50 -3.78 7.05 -1.60
CA GLU A 50 -4.22 6.06 -0.62
C GLU A 50 -5.37 5.18 -1.17
N PRO A 51 -5.36 3.86 -0.92
CA PRO A 51 -6.43 2.97 -1.32
C PRO A 51 -7.72 3.22 -0.52
N PRO A 52 -8.88 2.74 -1.01
CA PRO A 52 -10.10 2.69 -0.20
C PRO A 52 -9.89 1.95 1.14
N PRO A 53 -10.70 2.26 2.17
CA PRO A 53 -10.67 1.52 3.44
C PRO A 53 -10.83 0.03 3.23
N HIS A 54 -10.00 -0.77 3.90
CA HIS A 54 -9.94 -2.20 3.64
C HIS A 54 -9.46 -3.01 4.84
N LEU A 55 -9.47 -4.33 4.67
CA LEU A 55 -8.78 -5.28 5.53
C LEU A 55 -8.16 -6.38 4.68
N HIS A 56 -7.11 -6.99 5.24
CA HIS A 56 -6.50 -8.21 4.72
C HIS A 56 -6.99 -9.39 5.55
N TYR A 57 -7.41 -10.49 4.93
CA TYR A 57 -7.81 -11.69 5.67
C TYR A 57 -6.62 -12.47 6.21
N GLU A 58 -5.52 -12.47 5.46
CA GLU A 58 -4.35 -13.29 5.73
C GLU A 58 -3.13 -12.46 6.12
N GLN A 59 -2.99 -11.25 5.60
CA GLN A 59 -1.75 -10.48 5.69
C GLN A 59 -1.75 -9.46 6.84
N ASP A 60 -0.66 -9.42 7.59
CA ASP A 60 -0.30 -8.24 8.37
C ASP A 60 0.53 -7.30 7.49
N GLU A 61 0.40 -5.99 7.71
CA GLU A 61 1.24 -4.98 7.06
C GLU A 61 2.07 -4.20 8.09
N VAL A 62 3.33 -3.94 7.74
CA VAL A 62 4.24 -3.09 8.49
C VAL A 62 4.73 -1.97 7.57
N PHE A 63 4.44 -0.72 7.92
CA PHE A 63 4.98 0.44 7.23
C PHE A 63 6.09 1.07 8.07
N TYR A 64 7.28 1.21 7.51
CA TYR A 64 8.35 2.00 8.11
C TYR A 64 8.55 3.28 7.30
N ILE A 65 8.29 4.43 7.92
CA ILE A 65 8.23 5.70 7.20
C ILE A 65 9.64 6.24 7.02
N LEU A 66 10.03 6.51 5.77
CA LEU A 66 11.34 7.04 5.42
C LEU A 66 11.31 8.57 5.26
N GLU A 67 10.25 9.09 4.65
CA GLU A 67 10.01 10.52 4.41
C GLU A 67 8.51 10.81 4.47
N GLY A 68 8.12 12.03 4.84
CA GLY A 68 6.72 12.46 4.94
C GLY A 68 6.02 11.97 6.21
N GLU A 69 4.69 12.08 6.20
CA GLU A 69 3.82 11.64 7.30
C GLU A 69 2.43 11.24 6.82
N LEU A 70 1.81 10.34 7.57
CA LEU A 70 0.46 9.83 7.32
C LEU A 70 -0.35 9.72 8.61
N GLU A 71 -1.64 9.94 8.49
CA GLU A 71 -2.61 9.70 9.55
C GLU A 71 -3.30 8.35 9.33
N VAL A 72 -3.23 7.47 10.32
CA VAL A 72 -3.68 6.07 10.25
C VAL A 72 -4.89 5.84 11.15
N TYR A 73 -5.85 5.09 10.61
CA TYR A 73 -7.10 4.69 11.24
C TYR A 73 -7.12 3.18 11.37
N CYS A 74 -7.16 2.66 12.58
CA CYS A 74 -7.20 1.22 12.82
C CYS A 74 -7.70 0.93 14.25
N MET A 75 -8.53 -0.09 14.43
CA MET A 75 -9.07 -0.50 15.75
C MET A 75 -9.75 0.65 16.53
N GLY A 76 -10.45 1.56 15.83
CA GLY A 76 -11.06 2.74 16.47
C GLY A 76 -10.06 3.77 17.01
N GLN A 77 -8.78 3.68 16.62
CA GLN A 77 -7.74 4.63 17.00
C GLN A 77 -7.30 5.45 15.79
N VAL A 78 -6.88 6.68 16.06
CA VAL A 78 -6.25 7.58 15.09
C VAL A 78 -4.84 7.85 15.57
N ARG A 79 -3.84 7.65 14.69
CA ARG A 79 -2.44 7.96 14.99
C ARG A 79 -1.77 8.62 13.81
N LEU A 80 -0.90 9.58 14.09
CA LEU A 80 0.01 10.16 13.13
C LEU A 80 1.32 9.37 13.17
N ALA A 81 1.88 9.05 12.01
CA ALA A 81 3.19 8.45 11.86
C ALA A 81 4.04 9.26 10.89
N ARG A 82 5.31 9.44 11.22
CA ARG A 82 6.28 10.29 10.52
C ARG A 82 7.56 9.54 10.22
N ALA A 83 8.45 10.14 9.44
CA ALA A 83 9.78 9.60 9.15
C ALA A 83 10.51 9.09 10.42
N GLY A 84 10.96 7.84 10.37
CA GLY A 84 11.59 7.12 11.49
C GLY A 84 10.64 6.31 12.37
N GLU A 85 9.32 6.42 12.15
CA GLU A 85 8.29 5.69 12.91
C GLU A 85 7.74 4.49 12.13
N VAL A 86 7.09 3.58 12.86
CA VAL A 86 6.51 2.35 12.33
C VAL A 86 4.99 2.31 12.53
N VAL A 87 4.29 1.85 11.51
CA VAL A 87 2.87 1.50 11.57
C VAL A 87 2.77 -0.02 11.46
N PHE A 88 2.03 -0.65 12.36
CA PHE A 88 1.69 -2.06 12.27
C PHE A 88 0.17 -2.19 12.12
N LEU A 89 -0.26 -2.84 11.05
CA LEU A 89 -1.66 -3.07 10.69
C LEU A 89 -1.90 -4.59 10.73
N PRO A 90 -2.54 -5.10 11.80
CA PRO A 90 -2.78 -6.53 11.92
C PRO A 90 -3.83 -7.00 10.92
N ARG A 91 -3.67 -8.23 10.43
CA ARG A 91 -4.67 -8.92 9.60
C ARG A 91 -6.03 -8.95 10.28
N LYS A 92 -7.08 -9.03 9.48
CA LYS A 92 -8.50 -9.06 9.86
C LYS A 92 -8.98 -7.80 10.59
N GLN A 93 -8.15 -6.76 10.62
CA GLN A 93 -8.52 -5.48 11.17
C GLN A 93 -8.68 -4.46 10.03
N ALA A 94 -9.87 -3.85 9.99
CA ALA A 94 -10.14 -2.70 9.13
C ALA A 94 -9.15 -1.59 9.42
N HIS A 95 -8.63 -0.99 8.35
CA HIS A 95 -7.79 0.19 8.43
C HIS A 95 -7.95 1.09 7.20
N ALA A 96 -7.54 2.34 7.37
CA ALA A 96 -7.42 3.34 6.33
C ALA A 96 -6.32 4.34 6.72
N PHE A 97 -5.85 5.14 5.78
CA PHE A 97 -4.87 6.19 6.06
C PHE A 97 -4.98 7.34 5.06
N TYR A 98 -4.47 8.51 5.45
CA TYR A 98 -4.25 9.64 4.54
C TYR A 98 -2.78 10.01 4.55
N PHE A 99 -2.19 10.17 3.38
CA PHE A 99 -0.90 10.84 3.28
C PHE A 99 -1.11 12.34 3.45
N LEU A 100 -0.40 12.96 4.40
CA LEU A 100 -0.52 14.40 4.68
C LEU A 100 0.52 15.23 3.91
N SER A 101 1.46 14.56 3.26
CA SER A 101 2.55 15.11 2.46
C SER A 101 3.02 14.06 1.44
N PRO A 102 3.82 14.44 0.42
CA PRO A 102 4.58 13.47 -0.36
C PRO A 102 5.33 12.52 0.59
N ILE A 103 5.17 11.22 0.38
CA ILE A 103 5.62 10.20 1.34
C ILE A 103 6.47 9.13 0.68
N ARG A 104 7.46 8.64 1.43
CA ARG A 104 8.22 7.44 1.10
C ARG A 104 8.24 6.50 2.29
N PHE A 105 7.90 5.23 2.09
CA PHE A 105 7.91 4.23 3.15
C PHE A 105 8.24 2.84 2.63
N LEU A 106 8.73 1.98 3.52
CA LEU A 106 8.84 0.55 3.28
C LEU A 106 7.55 -0.13 3.72
N ALA A 107 6.99 -0.98 2.87
CA ALA A 107 5.84 -1.83 3.20
C ALA A 107 6.26 -3.30 3.19
N LEU A 108 6.37 -3.89 4.37
CA LEU A 108 6.55 -5.33 4.56
C LEU A 108 5.19 -5.96 4.78
N VAL A 109 4.86 -6.97 4.00
CA VAL A 109 3.57 -7.66 4.08
C VAL A 109 3.80 -9.16 4.22
N GLN A 110 3.08 -9.81 5.15
CA GLN A 110 3.25 -11.22 5.47
C GLN A 110 1.92 -11.92 5.84
N PRO A 111 1.63 -13.12 5.30
CA PRO A 111 2.42 -13.86 4.32
C PRO A 111 2.46 -13.14 2.97
N GLY A 112 3.36 -13.59 2.09
CA GLY A 112 3.47 -13.08 0.73
C GLY A 112 2.25 -13.42 -0.14
N GLY A 113 2.24 -12.86 -1.35
CA GLY A 113 1.28 -13.14 -2.42
C GLY A 113 0.56 -11.89 -2.91
N LEU A 114 0.37 -10.88 -2.06
CA LEU A 114 -0.31 -9.63 -2.42
C LEU A 114 0.53 -8.78 -3.40
N ASP A 115 1.83 -8.97 -3.50
CA ASP A 115 2.65 -8.36 -4.56
C ASP A 115 2.21 -8.74 -5.97
N GLY A 116 1.61 -9.92 -6.17
CA GLY A 116 0.99 -10.28 -7.46
C GLY A 116 -0.21 -9.40 -7.85
N TYR A 117 -0.94 -8.83 -6.87
CA TYR A 117 -1.96 -7.83 -7.13
C TYR A 117 -1.33 -6.55 -7.69
N PHE A 118 -0.26 -6.07 -7.03
CA PHE A 118 0.44 -4.87 -7.47
C PHE A 118 1.07 -5.08 -8.85
N GLU A 119 1.68 -6.24 -9.13
CA GLU A 119 2.20 -6.56 -10.46
C GLU A 119 1.13 -6.48 -11.55
N ALA A 120 -0.07 -7.01 -11.29
CA ALA A 120 -1.16 -7.05 -12.24
C ALA A 120 -1.83 -5.68 -12.48
N MET A 121 -1.86 -4.81 -11.47
CA MET A 121 -2.53 -3.51 -11.54
C MET A 121 -1.62 -2.35 -11.98
N SER A 122 -0.31 -2.56 -11.98
CA SER A 122 0.68 -1.53 -12.28
C SER A 122 1.36 -1.73 -13.62
N SER A 123 1.98 -0.67 -14.15
CA SER A 123 2.83 -0.71 -15.34
C SER A 123 4.31 -0.57 -14.96
N PRO A 124 5.26 -1.06 -15.77
CA PRO A 124 6.68 -0.78 -15.53
C PRO A 124 6.95 0.73 -15.46
N ALA A 125 7.77 1.17 -14.51
CA ALA A 125 8.14 2.57 -14.39
C ALA A 125 9.11 2.97 -15.53
N THR A 126 8.90 4.15 -16.09
CA THR A 126 9.78 4.73 -17.13
C THR A 126 10.73 5.80 -16.57
N SER A 127 10.51 6.26 -15.34
CA SER A 127 11.37 7.17 -14.57
C SER A 127 11.24 6.87 -13.07
N MET A 128 12.18 7.41 -12.28
CA MET A 128 12.12 7.38 -10.80
C MET A 128 11.48 8.65 -10.20
N GLU A 129 10.79 9.41 -11.05
CA GLU A 129 10.00 10.58 -10.67
C GLU A 129 8.53 10.21 -10.73
N ILE A 130 7.75 10.67 -9.74
CA ILE A 130 6.30 10.47 -9.76
C ILE A 130 5.75 11.32 -10.91
N PRO A 131 5.07 10.74 -11.92
CA PRO A 131 4.62 11.53 -13.05
C PRO A 131 3.50 12.48 -12.61
N ALA A 132 3.56 13.72 -13.07
CA ALA A 132 2.51 14.71 -12.81
C ALA A 132 1.21 14.31 -13.53
N ASN A 133 0.05 14.61 -12.91
CA ASN A 133 -1.29 14.42 -13.47
C ASN A 133 -1.64 12.96 -13.82
N VAL A 134 -1.17 12.00 -13.02
CA VAL A 134 -1.58 10.60 -13.13
C VAL A 134 -2.83 10.38 -12.29
N ALA A 135 -3.77 9.61 -12.83
CA ALA A 135 -4.97 9.23 -12.10
C ALA A 135 -4.60 8.42 -10.85
N THR A 136 -5.20 8.83 -9.74
CA THR A 136 -5.13 8.25 -8.41
C THR A 136 -6.47 7.59 -8.09
N TYR A 137 -6.62 7.06 -6.87
CA TYR A 137 -7.92 6.62 -6.41
C TYR A 137 -8.90 7.77 -6.11
N ALA A 138 -8.42 9.02 -6.01
CA ALA A 138 -9.29 10.18 -5.84
C ALA A 138 -10.11 10.53 -7.11
N ASP A 139 -9.62 10.16 -8.29
CA ASP A 139 -10.19 10.54 -9.59
C ASP A 139 -10.40 9.36 -10.56
N SER A 140 -10.05 8.13 -10.16
CA SER A 140 -10.31 6.89 -10.92
C SER A 140 -11.44 6.05 -10.32
N ASP A 141 -12.15 5.29 -11.16
CA ASP A 141 -13.07 4.25 -10.68
C ASP A 141 -12.27 3.09 -10.03
N PRO A 142 -12.42 2.83 -8.73
CA PRO A 142 -11.68 1.78 -8.06
C PRO A 142 -12.18 0.37 -8.41
N ALA A 143 -13.34 0.19 -9.05
CA ALA A 143 -14.00 -1.12 -9.21
C ALA A 143 -13.10 -2.24 -9.77
N PRO A 144 -12.24 -2.02 -10.79
CA PRO A 144 -11.31 -3.05 -11.27
C PRO A 144 -10.30 -3.48 -10.21
N ALA A 145 -9.77 -2.52 -9.45
CA ALA A 145 -8.86 -2.76 -8.33
C ALA A 145 -9.54 -3.58 -7.23
N ILE A 146 -10.78 -3.21 -6.85
CA ILE A 146 -11.57 -3.94 -5.85
C ILE A 146 -11.77 -5.41 -6.29
N ALA A 147 -12.19 -5.63 -7.54
CA ALA A 147 -12.49 -6.96 -8.05
C ALA A 147 -11.25 -7.88 -8.05
N LEU A 148 -10.07 -7.33 -8.32
CA LEU A 148 -8.84 -8.12 -8.28
C LEU A 148 -8.34 -8.35 -6.85
N ALA A 149 -8.45 -7.35 -5.97
CA ALA A 149 -7.98 -7.40 -4.58
C ALA A 149 -8.58 -8.59 -3.81
N VAL A 150 -9.85 -8.94 -4.07
CA VAL A 150 -10.52 -10.11 -3.47
C VAL A 150 -9.76 -11.42 -3.71
N LYS A 151 -9.14 -11.60 -4.89
CA LYS A 151 -8.37 -12.82 -5.21
C LYS A 151 -7.11 -12.95 -4.36
N TYR A 152 -6.64 -11.86 -3.79
CA TYR A 152 -5.43 -11.79 -2.97
C TYR A 152 -5.74 -11.69 -1.47
N GLY A 153 -7.01 -11.86 -1.07
CA GLY A 153 -7.42 -11.84 0.33
C GLY A 153 -7.65 -10.45 0.89
N VAL A 154 -7.85 -9.44 0.04
CA VAL A 154 -8.16 -8.07 0.46
C VAL A 154 -9.63 -7.77 0.23
N LYS A 155 -10.29 -7.25 1.26
CA LYS A 155 -11.67 -6.76 1.17
C LYS A 155 -11.68 -5.25 1.33
N MET A 156 -12.13 -4.55 0.29
CA MET A 156 -12.52 -3.15 0.40
C MET A 156 -13.84 -3.05 1.15
N LEU A 157 -13.93 -2.11 2.07
CA LEU A 157 -15.11 -1.91 2.91
C LEU A 157 -16.19 -1.12 2.17
N THR A 158 -17.44 -1.43 2.45
CA THR A 158 -18.55 -0.56 2.06
C THR A 158 -18.55 0.72 2.91
N GLN A 159 -19.36 1.71 2.53
CA GLN A 159 -19.54 2.93 3.33
C GLN A 159 -20.09 2.61 4.73
N GLU A 160 -21.03 1.68 4.83
CA GLU A 160 -21.62 1.24 6.10
C GLU A 160 -20.59 0.54 6.99
N GLU A 161 -19.83 -0.41 6.43
CA GLU A 161 -18.75 -1.10 7.15
C GLU A 161 -17.64 -0.13 7.59
N THR A 162 -17.32 0.86 6.76
CA THR A 162 -16.35 1.90 7.11
C THR A 162 -16.83 2.73 8.29
N ALA A 163 -18.10 3.17 8.29
CA ALA A 163 -18.66 3.95 9.39
C ALA A 163 -18.69 3.17 10.72
N GLU A 164 -18.94 1.86 10.65
CA GLU A 164 -18.94 0.98 11.81
C GLU A 164 -17.53 0.69 12.34
N LEU A 165 -16.62 0.24 11.46
CA LEU A 165 -15.31 -0.29 11.85
C LEU A 165 -14.24 0.80 12.00
N LEU A 166 -14.42 1.95 11.36
CA LEU A 166 -13.50 3.09 11.35
C LEU A 166 -14.27 4.38 11.70
N PRO A 167 -14.87 4.50 12.89
CA PRO A 167 -15.78 5.59 13.24
C PRO A 167 -15.14 6.99 13.26
N HIS A 168 -13.81 7.07 13.27
CA HIS A 168 -13.06 8.33 13.20
C HIS A 168 -12.55 8.66 11.80
N TYR A 169 -12.68 7.73 10.84
CA TYR A 169 -12.28 7.96 9.46
C TYR A 169 -13.33 8.87 8.79
N PRO A 170 -12.96 10.09 8.32
CA PRO A 170 -13.92 11.07 7.82
C PRO A 170 -14.51 10.70 6.45
N GLY A 171 -13.93 9.74 5.75
CA GLY A 171 -14.49 9.21 4.50
C GLY A 171 -13.52 9.23 3.33
N PHE A 172 -13.63 8.21 2.50
CA PHE A 172 -12.74 8.03 1.35
C PHE A 172 -12.84 9.21 0.37
N GLY A 173 -11.70 9.71 -0.10
CA GLY A 173 -11.62 10.87 -1.02
C GLY A 173 -11.93 12.23 -0.39
N VAL A 174 -12.18 12.31 0.92
CA VAL A 174 -12.35 13.59 1.62
C VAL A 174 -10.99 14.24 1.84
N PRO A 175 -10.72 15.44 1.29
CA PRO A 175 -9.44 16.11 1.49
C PRO A 175 -9.16 16.38 2.96
N ARG A 176 -7.93 16.12 3.38
CA ARG A 176 -7.42 16.58 4.68
C ARG A 176 -6.86 17.98 4.52
N LEU A 177 -7.64 18.98 4.93
CA LEU A 177 -7.11 20.33 5.11
C LEU A 177 -6.11 20.28 6.27
N GLY A 178 -4.88 20.73 6.00
CA GLY A 178 -3.89 21.04 7.04
C GLY A 178 -4.29 22.26 7.87
#